data_AF-A0A8S1MHN9-F1
#
_entry.id   AF-A0A8S1MHN9-F1
#
_cell.length_a   1.000
_cell.length_b   1.000
_cell.length_c   1.000
_cell.angle_alpha   90.00
_cell.angle_beta   90.00
_cell.angle_gamma   90.00
#
_symmetry.space_group_name_H-M   'P 1'
#
loop_
_entity.id
_entity.type
_entity.pdbx_description
1 polymer ?
#
loop_
_entity_poly.entity_id
_entity_poly.type
_entity_poly.pdbx_seq_one_letter_code
_entity_poly.pdbx_strand_id
1 'polypeptide(L)'
;MIIYGTFDQNFRNQNINIKPFQIDISPNSTIEELKILITLQFTNLHLEDFDILNRQRIRLKESDSVQALYQERQDVTQIFVANSGILNVQCCFIM
;
A
#
# COMPACT_ATOMS: atom_id res chain seq x y z
N MET A 1 -11.85 -0.35 10.22
CA MET A 1 -12.08 -0.82 8.83
C MET A 1 -10.97 -1.78 8.51
N ILE A 2 -11.30 -2.98 8.00
CA ILE A 2 -10.28 -4.00 7.73
C ILE A 2 -9.77 -3.83 6.29
N ILE A 3 -8.48 -3.55 6.17
CA ILE A 3 -7.74 -3.52 4.91
C ILE A 3 -6.98 -4.82 4.77
N TYR A 4 -7.06 -5.41 3.58
CA TYR A 4 -6.30 -6.59 3.18
C TYR A 4 -5.15 -6.15 2.29
N GLY A 5 -3.94 -6.28 2.79
CA GLY A 5 -2.73 -5.95 2.07
C GLY A 5 -2.06 -7.17 1.46
N THR A 6 -1.56 -7.03 0.25
CA THR A 6 -0.60 -7.98 -0.33
C THR A 6 0.58 -7.22 -0.88
N PHE A 7 1.78 -7.80 -0.75
CA PHE A 7 2.95 -7.29 -1.45
C PHE A 7 2.83 -7.58 -2.94
N ASP A 8 3.28 -6.66 -3.77
CA ASP A 8 3.37 -6.90 -5.21
C ASP A 8 4.36 -8.04 -5.50
N GLN A 9 4.14 -8.78 -6.58
CA GLN A 9 5.03 -9.88 -6.97
C GLN A 9 6.46 -9.41 -7.25
N ASN A 10 6.63 -8.15 -7.66
CA ASN A 10 7.93 -7.53 -7.88
C ASN A 10 8.50 -6.87 -6.62
N PHE A 11 7.82 -6.98 -5.47
CA PHE A 11 8.29 -6.40 -4.22
C PHE A 11 9.59 -7.10 -3.78
N ARG A 12 10.71 -6.39 -3.89
CA ARG A 12 12.03 -6.90 -3.53
C ARG A 12 12.46 -6.32 -2.18
N ASN A 13 12.17 -7.07 -1.12
CA ASN A 13 12.87 -6.92 0.16
C ASN A 13 13.17 -8.33 0.68
N GLN A 14 14.46 -8.72 0.64
CA GLN A 14 14.90 -10.10 0.91
C GLN A 14 14.69 -10.53 2.36
N ASN A 15 14.39 -9.59 3.27
CA ASN A 15 14.28 -9.81 4.71
C ASN A 15 12.84 -9.66 5.23
N ILE A 16 11.83 -9.64 4.34
CA ILE A 16 10.41 -9.54 4.69
C ILE A 16 9.66 -10.78 4.24
N ASN A 17 8.85 -11.33 5.13
CA ASN A 17 7.93 -12.41 4.82
C ASN A 17 6.71 -11.85 4.06
N ILE A 18 6.77 -11.89 2.73
CA ILE A 18 5.75 -11.35 1.80
C ILE A 18 4.46 -12.20 1.74
N LYS A 19 3.80 -12.37 2.89
CA LYS A 19 2.47 -13.00 2.97
C LYS A 19 1.36 -11.94 2.94
N PRO A 20 0.16 -12.28 2.45
CA PRO A 20 -1.02 -11.44 2.63
C PRO A 20 -1.26 -11.15 4.12
N PHE A 21 -1.71 -9.94 4.43
CA PHE A 21 -1.90 -9.47 5.79
C PHE A 21 -3.18 -8.62 5.90
N GLN A 22 -3.59 -8.35 7.12
CA GLN A 22 -4.76 -7.53 7.43
C GLN A 22 -4.37 -6.44 8.43
N ILE A 23 -4.92 -5.25 8.23
CA ILE A 23 -4.78 -4.11 9.14
C ILE A 23 -6.16 -3.56 9.44
N ASP A 24 -6.45 -3.35 10.72
CA ASP A 24 -7.62 -2.57 11.13
C ASP A 24 -7.20 -1.13 11.36
N ILE A 25 -7.86 -0.20 10.66
CA ILE A 25 -7.59 1.24 10.71
C ILE A 25 -8.89 2.03 10.58
N SER A 26 -8.93 3.24 11.13
CA SER A 26 -10.06 4.16 10.93
C SER A 26 -10.17 4.56 9.45
N PRO A 27 -11.39 4.61 8.85
CA PRO A 27 -11.55 5.09 7.47
C PRO A 27 -11.11 6.56 7.32
N ASN A 28 -11.16 7.34 8.40
CA ASN A 28 -10.77 8.75 8.40
C ASN A 28 -9.25 8.95 8.55
N SER A 29 -8.50 7.88 8.80
CA SER A 29 -7.04 7.93 8.86
C SER A 29 -6.43 8.22 7.50
N THR A 30 -5.16 8.62 7.51
CA THR A 30 -4.40 8.89 6.29
C THR A 30 -3.68 7.63 5.77
N ILE A 31 -3.28 7.68 4.50
CA ILE A 31 -2.42 6.63 3.91
C ILE A 31 -1.06 6.58 4.62
N GLU A 32 -0.54 7.71 5.11
CA GLU A 32 0.67 7.74 5.95
C GLU A 32 0.53 6.90 7.22
N GLU A 33 -0.57 7.10 7.96
CA GLU A 33 -0.88 6.32 9.17
C GLU A 33 -0.98 4.82 8.84
N LEU A 34 -1.58 4.48 7.70
CA LEU A 34 -1.62 3.10 7.21
C LEU A 34 -0.21 2.55 6.93
N LYS A 35 0.67 3.32 6.30
CA LYS A 35 2.07 2.91 6.08
C LYS A 35 2.78 2.66 7.41
N ILE A 36 2.58 3.52 8.40
CA ILE A 36 3.15 3.34 9.76
C ILE A 36 2.68 2.00 10.35
N LEU A 37 1.39 1.68 10.31
CA LEU A 37 0.89 0.39 10.80
C LEU A 37 1.51 -0.80 10.07
N ILE A 38 1.72 -0.72 8.75
CA ILE A 38 2.41 -1.76 7.99
C ILE A 38 3.86 -1.91 8.49
N THR A 39 4.60 -0.81 8.68
CA THR A 39 5.99 -0.89 9.18
C THR A 39 6.09 -1.48 10.60
N LEU A 40 5.10 -1.24 11.46
CA LEU A 40 5.02 -1.85 12.78
C LEU A 40 4.79 -3.37 12.71
N GLN A 41 4.05 -3.84 11.70
CA GLN A 41 3.82 -5.26 11.47
C GLN A 41 5.02 -5.96 10.80
N PHE A 42 5.80 -5.22 10.02
CA PHE A 42 6.97 -5.72 9.30
C PHE A 42 8.24 -4.95 9.71
N THR A 43 8.91 -5.41 10.77
CA THR A 43 10.03 -4.72 11.43
C THR A 43 11.23 -4.34 10.55
N ASN A 44 11.36 -4.94 9.36
CA ASN A 44 12.43 -4.66 8.38
C ASN A 44 11.94 -3.82 7.20
N LEU A 45 10.83 -3.10 7.36
CA LEU A 45 10.24 -2.24 6.35
C LEU A 45 10.24 -0.79 6.84
N HIS A 46 10.85 0.12 6.09
CA HIS A 46 10.79 1.55 6.35
C HIS A 46 9.70 2.20 5.52
N LEU A 47 9.19 3.35 5.99
CA LEU A 47 8.13 4.09 5.29
C LEU A 47 8.51 4.49 3.85
N GLU A 48 9.79 4.73 3.60
CA GLU A 48 10.30 5.14 2.29
C GLU A 48 10.48 3.98 1.30
N ASP A 49 10.55 2.74 1.78
CA ASP A 49 10.80 1.56 0.95
C ASP A 49 9.64 1.19 0.05
N PHE A 50 8.43 1.64 0.42
CA PHE A 50 7.21 1.22 -0.25
C PHE A 50 6.15 2.31 -0.39
N ASP A 51 5.31 2.09 -1.39
CA ASP A 51 4.11 2.85 -1.69
C ASP A 51 2.89 1.94 -1.61
N ILE A 52 1.75 2.56 -1.30
CA ILE A 52 0.44 1.90 -1.29
C ILE A 52 -0.26 2.19 -2.61
N LEU A 53 -0.64 1.13 -3.28
CA LEU A 53 -1.48 1.18 -4.47
C LEU A 53 -2.90 0.70 -4.14
N ASN A 54 -3.88 1.37 -4.73
CA ASN A 54 -5.27 0.89 -4.68
C ASN A 54 -5.48 -0.33 -5.60
N ARG A 55 -6.72 -0.83 -5.65
CA ARG A 55 -7.10 -1.96 -6.52
C ARG A 55 -6.81 -1.74 -8.01
N GLN A 56 -6.84 -0.49 -8.46
CA GLN A 56 -6.52 -0.08 -9.84
C GLN A 56 -5.01 0.09 -10.07
N ARG A 57 -4.15 -0.28 -9.10
CA ARG A 57 -2.70 -0.10 -9.12
C ARG A 57 -2.26 1.37 -9.16
N ILE A 58 -3.14 2.29 -8.75
CA ILE A 58 -2.83 3.73 -8.67
C ILE A 58 -2.19 4.02 -7.32
N ARG A 59 -1.05 4.71 -7.34
CA ARG A 59 -0.36 5.19 -6.14
C ARG A 59 -1.20 6.24 -5.42
N LEU A 60 -1.38 6.03 -4.12
CA LEU A 60 -2.10 6.96 -3.25
C LEU A 60 -1.11 7.90 -2.60
N LYS A 61 -1.53 9.15 -2.38
CA LYS A 61 -0.72 10.13 -1.67
C LYS A 61 -0.84 9.90 -0.17
N GLU A 62 0.21 10.21 0.55
CA GLU A 62 0.28 10.02 2.01
C GLU A 62 -0.79 10.83 2.75
N SER A 63 -1.16 12.01 2.21
CA SER A 63 -2.23 12.87 2.71
C SER A 63 -3.64 12.38 2.36
N ASP A 64 -3.80 11.41 1.47
CA ASP A 64 -5.12 10.92 1.09
C ASP A 64 -5.75 10.18 2.29
N SER A 65 -7.07 10.26 2.38
CA SER A 65 -7.80 9.47 3.36
C SER A 65 -7.84 8.00 2.93
N VAL A 66 -7.73 7.09 3.90
CA VAL A 66 -7.98 5.66 3.70
C VAL A 66 -9.37 5.41 3.12
N GLN A 67 -10.35 6.28 3.39
CA GLN A 67 -11.68 6.20 2.76
C GLN A 67 -11.61 6.27 1.23
N ALA A 68 -10.59 6.88 0.63
CA ALA A 68 -10.40 6.87 -0.82
C ALA A 68 -10.14 5.47 -1.39
N LEU A 69 -9.71 4.52 -0.56
CA LEU A 69 -9.61 3.10 -0.92
C LEU A 69 -10.97 2.38 -0.91
N TYR A 70 -11.96 2.95 -0.20
CA TYR A 70 -13.27 2.37 -0.01
C TYR A 70 -14.09 2.52 -1.30
N GLN A 71 -14.05 1.51 -2.15
CA GLN A 71 -15.01 1.39 -3.25
C GLN A 71 -16.34 0.90 -2.69
N GLU A 72 -17.43 1.60 -2.98
CA GLU A 72 -18.78 1.55 -2.40
C GLU A 72 -19.49 0.17 -2.31
N ARG A 73 -18.82 -0.96 -2.59
CA ARG A 73 -19.48 -2.27 -2.74
C ARG A 73 -18.82 -3.45 -2.05
N GLN A 74 -17.76 -3.29 -1.27
CA GLN A 74 -17.15 -4.43 -0.55
C GLN A 74 -16.75 -4.05 0.87
N ASP A 75 -17.17 -4.87 1.83
CA ASP A 75 -16.74 -4.82 3.24
C ASP A 75 -15.22 -4.99 3.42
N VAL A 76 -14.53 -5.39 2.35
CA VAL A 76 -13.10 -5.69 2.33
C VAL A 76 -12.40 -4.78 1.31
N THR A 77 -11.50 -3.94 1.81
CA THR A 77 -10.65 -3.07 0.98
C THR A 77 -9.32 -3.74 0.71
N GLN A 78 -8.92 -3.87 -0.56
CA GLN A 78 -7.64 -4.48 -0.95
C GLN A 78 -6.62 -3.42 -1.36
N ILE A 79 -5.39 -3.54 -0.86
CA ILE A 79 -4.25 -2.71 -1.24
C ILE A 79 -3.08 -3.55 -1.73
N PHE A 80 -2.22 -2.94 -2.54
CA PHE A 80 -0.95 -3.53 -2.94
C PHE A 80 0.21 -2.69 -2.41
N VAL A 81 1.19 -3.36 -1.79
CA VAL A 81 2.44 -2.75 -1.33
C VAL A 81 3.50 -2.95 -2.41
N ALA A 82 3.96 -1.85 -3.01
CA ALA A 82 4.95 -1.86 -4.08
C ALA A 82 6.21 -1.09 -3.65
N ASN A 83 7.40 -1.41 -4.19
CA ASN A 83 8.60 -0.65 -3.89
C ASN A 83 8.50 0.78 -4.44
N SER A 84 8.82 1.78 -3.63
CA SER A 84 8.72 3.20 -4.01
C SER A 84 9.59 3.55 -5.23
N GLY A 85 10.71 2.85 -5.41
CA GLY A 85 11.66 3.07 -6.51
C GLY A 85 11.24 2.46 -7.87
N ILE A 86 10.24 1.58 -7.93
CA ILE A 86 9.88 0.86 -9.17
C ILE A 86 8.74 1.56 -9.93
N LEU A 87 7.97 2.43 -9.27
CA LEU A 87 6.79 3.08 -9.85
C LEU A 87 7.10 4.24 -10.82
N ASN A 88 8.37 4.59 -11.00
CA ASN A 88 8.79 5.73 -11.84
C ASN A 88 9.18 5.36 -13.28
N VAL A 89 8.96 4.11 -13.74
CA VAL A 89 9.45 3.65 -15.06
C VAL A 89 8.38 3.71 -16.17
N GLN A 90 7.17 4.19 -15.90
CA GLN A 90 6.10 4.30 -16.92
C GLN A 90 5.66 5.73 -17.29
N CYS A 91 6.53 6.72 -17.17
CA CYS A 91 6.29 8.08 -17.70
C CYS A 91 7.33 8.56 -18.73
N CYS A 92 8.00 7.65 -19.46
CA CYS A 92 8.99 8.04 -20.48
C CYS A 92 8.92 7.22 -21.78
N PHE A 93 7.74 6.90 -22.34
CA PHE A 93 7.66 6.51 -23.76
C PHE A 93 6.28 6.83 -24.35
N ILE A 94 6.07 8.09 -24.74
CA ILE A 94 5.29 8.40 -25.93
C ILE A 94 6.20 9.31 -26.76
N MET A 95 6.88 8.67 -27.71
CA MET A 95 7.51 9.32 -28.86
C MET A 95 6.42 9.68 -29.87
#